data_AF-A0AAW5YW82-F1
#
_entry.id   AF-A0AAW5YW82-F1
#
_cell.length_a   1.000
_cell.length_b   1.000
_cell.length_c   1.000
_cell.angle_alpha   90.00
_cell.angle_beta   90.00
_cell.angle_gamma   90.00
#
_symmetry.space_group_name_H-M   'P 1'
#
loop_
_entity.id
_entity.type
_entity.pdbx_description
1 polymer ?
#
loop_
_entity_poly.entity_id
_entity_poly.type
_entity_poly.pdbx_seq_one_letter_code
_entity_poly.pdbx_strand_id
1 'polypeptide(L)'
;MIMNYLVANIQDVTLEKMAAHFGYQPKYLSRLIRQLFDQTFSQLKTETRVSISKSLLELTTKSIEEISEIVGVPLQILQIVRT
;
A
#
# COMPACT_ATOMS: atom_id res chain seq x y z
N MET A 1 13.09 -0.68 7.19
CA MET A 1 13.00 -1.57 6.00
C MET A 1 12.02 -0.98 4.99
N ILE A 2 12.12 -1.35 3.71
CA ILE A 2 11.26 -0.85 2.61
C ILE A 2 9.77 -1.04 2.93
N MET A 3 9.35 -2.21 3.42
CA MET A 3 7.92 -2.43 3.76
C MET A 3 7.39 -1.52 4.86
N ASN A 4 8.15 -1.27 5.92
CA ASN A 4 7.69 -0.39 6.99
C ASN A 4 7.39 1.02 6.48
N TYR A 5 8.22 1.52 5.56
CA TYR A 5 7.98 2.82 4.93
C TYR A 5 6.76 2.81 4.02
N LEU A 6 6.56 1.73 3.23
CA LEU A 6 5.37 1.58 2.38
C LEU A 6 4.08 1.60 3.22
N VAL A 7 4.04 0.83 4.30
CA VAL A 7 2.87 0.75 5.20
C VAL A 7 2.61 2.09 5.89
N ALA A 8 3.66 2.74 6.42
CA ALA A 8 3.53 4.02 7.10
C ALA A 8 3.05 5.16 6.19
N ASN A 9 3.25 5.05 4.87
CA ASN A 9 2.87 6.07 3.88
C ASN A 9 1.87 5.53 2.86
N ILE A 10 1.10 4.49 3.20
CA ILE A 10 0.32 3.71 2.23
C ILE A 10 -0.74 4.54 1.47
N GLN A 11 -1.18 5.65 2.07
CA GLN A 11 -2.19 6.55 1.54
C GLN A 11 -1.75 7.22 0.22
N ASP A 12 -0.51 7.70 0.12
CA ASP A 12 -0.06 8.54 -1.00
C ASP A 12 1.37 8.24 -1.51
N VAL A 13 2.03 7.21 -0.98
CA VAL A 13 3.39 6.82 -1.39
C VAL A 13 3.49 6.55 -2.89
N THR A 14 4.55 7.08 -3.52
CA THR A 14 4.93 6.78 -4.90
C THR A 14 6.33 6.15 -4.93
N LEU A 15 6.68 5.52 -6.05
CA LEU A 15 8.01 4.92 -6.23
C LEU A 15 9.10 5.99 -6.09
N GLU A 16 8.85 7.19 -6.61
CA GLU A 16 9.77 8.33 -6.58
C GLU A 16 9.98 8.84 -5.16
N LYS A 17 8.90 9.08 -4.39
CA LYS A 17 8.99 9.50 -2.98
C LYS A 17 9.75 8.47 -2.15
N MET A 18 9.44 7.18 -2.36
CA MET A 18 10.08 6.10 -1.62
C MET A 18 11.55 5.94 -2.00
N ALA A 19 11.90 6.04 -3.29
CA ALA A 19 13.28 5.98 -3.75
C ALA A 19 14.09 7.15 -3.18
N ALA A 20 13.54 8.37 -3.22
CA ALA A 20 14.17 9.54 -2.63
C ALA A 20 14.44 9.37 -1.12
N HIS A 21 13.48 8.82 -0.37
CA HIS A 21 13.64 8.56 1.06
C HIS A 21 14.82 7.64 1.37
N PHE A 22 15.04 6.61 0.55
CA PHE A 22 16.15 5.66 0.73
C PHE A 22 17.43 6.04 -0.02
N GLY A 23 17.47 7.21 -0.68
CA GLY A 23 18.63 7.64 -1.48
C GLY A 23 18.85 6.79 -2.75
N TYR A 24 17.79 6.16 -3.26
CA TYR A 24 17.84 5.31 -4.44
C TYR A 24 17.34 6.03 -5.69
N GLN A 25 17.81 5.56 -6.84
CA GLN A 25 17.14 5.85 -8.11
C GLN A 25 15.84 5.02 -8.20
N PRO A 26 14.73 5.58 -8.73
CA PRO A 26 13.45 4.85 -8.85
C PRO A 26 13.58 3.51 -9.59
N LYS A 27 14.40 3.47 -10.63
CA LYS A 27 14.67 2.23 -11.40
C LYS A 27 15.31 1.14 -10.54
N TYR A 28 16.24 1.51 -9.65
CA TYR A 28 16.86 0.56 -8.73
C TYR A 28 15.84 0.04 -7.73
N LEU A 29 15.06 0.92 -7.09
CA LEU A 29 14.03 0.52 -6.14
C LEU A 29 12.99 -0.40 -6.79
N SER A 30 12.57 -0.13 -8.02
CA SER A 30 11.65 -0.99 -8.77
C SER A 30 12.21 -2.40 -8.97
N ARG A 31 13.48 -2.53 -9.37
CA ARG A 31 14.16 -3.83 -9.50
C ARG A 31 14.29 -4.54 -8.17
N LEU A 32 14.66 -3.82 -7.11
CA LEU A 32 14.81 -4.35 -5.77
C LEU A 32 13.48 -4.92 -5.25
N ILE A 33 12.37 -4.19 -5.44
CA ILE A 33 11.03 -4.66 -5.06
C ILE A 33 10.68 -5.94 -5.82
N ARG A 34 10.96 -5.99 -7.13
CA ARG A 34 10.73 -7.20 -7.94
C ARG A 34 11.55 -8.39 -7.43
N GLN A 35 12.80 -8.16 -7.01
CA GLN A 35 13.65 -9.23 -6.49
C GLN A 35 13.21 -9.72 -5.10
N LEU A 36 12.70 -8.82 -4.25
CA LEU A 36 12.33 -9.15 -2.87
C LEU A 36 10.93 -9.76 -2.76
N PHE A 37 9.98 -9.32 -3.58
CA PHE A 37 8.56 -9.63 -3.44
C PHE A 37 7.93 -10.27 -4.68
N ASP A 38 8.70 -10.45 -5.76
CA ASP A 38 8.22 -10.90 -7.08
C ASP A 38 7.11 -10.00 -7.69
N GLN A 39 7.02 -8.76 -7.21
CA GLN A 39 5.94 -7.83 -7.55
C GLN A 39 6.49 -6.53 -8.11
N THR A 40 5.67 -5.84 -8.90
CA THR A 40 5.91 -4.43 -9.20
C THR A 40 5.54 -3.58 -7.98
N PHE A 41 6.06 -2.36 -7.91
CA PHE A 41 5.69 -1.41 -6.84
C PHE A 41 4.17 -1.19 -6.75
N SER A 42 3.48 -1.04 -7.89
CA SER A 42 2.02 -0.85 -7.90
C SER A 42 1.26 -2.07 -7.40
N GLN A 43 1.71 -3.28 -7.74
CA GLN A 43 1.12 -4.52 -7.23
C GLN A 43 1.29 -4.61 -5.71
N LEU A 44 2.53 -4.47 -5.23
CA LEU A 44 2.84 -4.51 -3.80
C LEU A 44 2.06 -3.46 -3.01
N LYS A 45 1.98 -2.22 -3.52
CA LYS A 45 1.19 -1.14 -2.93
C LYS A 45 -0.30 -1.50 -2.86
N THR A 46 -0.86 -2.04 -3.94
CA THR A 46 -2.28 -2.41 -4.02
C THR A 46 -2.62 -3.55 -3.06
N GLU A 47 -1.80 -4.60 -3.03
CA GLU A 47 -2.02 -5.73 -2.13
C GLU A 47 -1.87 -5.35 -0.66
N THR A 48 -0.89 -4.49 -0.34
CA THR A 48 -0.72 -3.96 1.02
C THR A 48 -1.95 -3.17 1.45
N ARG A 49 -2.51 -2.35 0.56
CA ARG A 49 -3.75 -1.61 0.81
C ARG A 49 -4.93 -2.55 1.07
N VAL A 50 -5.10 -3.58 0.25
CA VAL A 50 -6.16 -4.58 0.44
C VAL A 50 -6.00 -5.30 1.78
N SER A 51 -4.78 -5.72 2.12
CA SER A 51 -4.47 -6.39 3.39
C SER A 51 -4.83 -5.52 4.60
N ILE A 52 -4.39 -4.26 4.62
CA ILE A 52 -4.72 -3.32 5.70
C ILE A 52 -6.23 -3.09 5.79
N SER A 53 -6.91 -2.96 4.64
CA SER A 53 -8.36 -2.77 4.59
C SER A 53 -9.12 -3.94 5.19
N LYS A 54 -8.72 -5.18 4.87
CA LYS A 54 -9.29 -6.40 5.48
C LYS A 54 -9.12 -6.39 7.00
N SER A 55 -7.90 -6.14 7.48
CA SER A 55 -7.63 -6.07 8.91
C SER A 55 -8.48 -4.99 9.60
N LEU A 56 -8.67 -3.82 8.98
CA LEU A 56 -9.51 -2.77 9.56
C LEU A 56 -11.00 -3.16 9.59
N LEU A 57 -11.50 -3.81 8.54
CA LEU A 57 -12.88 -4.29 8.47
C LEU A 57 -13.17 -5.40 9.50
N GLU A 58 -12.19 -6.28 9.76
CA GLU A 58 -12.33 -7.39 10.70
C GLU A 58 -12.12 -6.98 12.16
N LEU A 59 -11.18 -6.06 12.40
CA LEU A 59 -10.69 -5.75 13.75
C LEU A 59 -11.26 -4.45 14.33
N THR A 60 -11.99 -3.65 13.55
CA THR A 60 -12.52 -2.36 13.99
C THR A 60 -13.98 -2.17 13.58
N THR A 61 -14.67 -1.23 14.25
CA THR A 61 -16.04 -0.82 13.89
C THR A 61 -16.05 0.38 12.93
N LYS A 62 -14.94 0.65 12.24
CA LYS A 62 -14.80 1.79 11.33
C LYS A 62 -15.68 1.64 10.10
N SER A 63 -16.22 2.76 9.63
CA SER A 63 -16.98 2.79 8.39
C SER A 63 -16.08 2.57 7.17
N ILE A 64 -16.67 2.18 6.04
CA ILE A 64 -15.91 1.98 4.79
C ILE A 64 -15.29 3.31 4.33
N GLU A 65 -15.98 4.43 4.57
CA GLU A 65 -15.50 5.79 4.33
C GLU A 65 -14.24 6.09 5.16
N GLU A 66 -14.26 5.82 6.48
CA GLU A 66 -13.08 6.00 7.34
C GLU A 66 -11.89 5.13 6.89
N ILE A 67 -12.15 3.89 6.48
CA ILE A 67 -11.11 2.98 6.00
C ILE A 67 -10.56 3.46 4.65
N SER A 68 -11.41 3.97 3.77
CA SER A 68 -11.01 4.57 2.49
C SER A 68 -10.03 5.71 2.69
N GLU A 69 -10.29 6.59 3.67
CA GLU A 69 -9.41 7.71 4.01
C GLU A 69 -8.06 7.25 4.55
N ILE A 70 -8.05 6.24 5.44
CA ILE A 70 -6.81 5.71 6.04
C ILE A 70 -5.92 5.06 4.98
N VAL A 71 -6.50 4.27 4.08
CA VAL A 71 -5.74 3.40 3.17
C VAL A 71 -5.48 4.08 1.81
N GLY A 72 -6.23 5.13 1.47
CA GLY A 72 -6.13 5.87 0.21
C GLY A 72 -6.65 5.08 -0.99
N VAL A 73 -7.67 4.25 -0.77
CA VAL A 73 -8.31 3.37 -1.77
C VAL A 73 -9.73 3.85 -2.05
N PRO A 74 -10.20 3.90 -3.31
CA PRO A 74 -11.58 4.25 -3.63
C PRO A 74 -12.60 3.30 -2.98
N LEU A 75 -13.72 3.83 -2.50
CA LEU A 75 -14.80 3.07 -1.83
C LEU A 75 -15.25 1.81 -2.60
N GLN A 76 -15.28 1.86 -3.93
CA GLN A 76 -15.68 0.73 -4.78
C GLN A 76 -14.80 -0.52 -4.60
N ILE A 77 -13.51 -0.35 -4.34
CA ILE A 77 -12.61 -1.49 -4.12
C ILE A 77 -12.85 -2.11 -2.73
N LEU A 78 -13.16 -1.29 -1.72
CA LEU A 78 -13.45 -1.77 -0.37
C LEU A 78 -14.75 -2.57 -0.28
N GLN A 79 -15.74 -2.26 -1.12
CA GLN A 79 -16.98 -3.03 -1.20
C GLN A 79 -16.75 -4.47 -1.65
N ILE A 80 -15.79 -4.69 -2.56
CA ILE A 80 -15.42 -6.04 -3.05
C ILE A 80 -14.71 -6.84 -1.96
N VAL A 81 -13.89 -6.18 -1.15
CA VAL A 81 -13.08 -6.80 -0.09
C VAL A 81 -13.94 -7.36 1.06
N ARG A 82 -15.19 -6.91 1.22
CA ARG A 82 -16.13 -7.35 2.26
C ARG A 82 -16.89 -8.64 1.90
N THR A 83 -16.87 -9.05 0.64
CA THR A 83 -17.53 -10.26 0.10
C THR A 83 -16.61 -11.47 0.14
#